data_AF-A0A1V9GBF4-F1
#
_entry.id   AF-A0A1V9GBF4-F1
#
_cell.length_a   1.000
_cell.length_b   1.000
_cell.length_c   1.000
_cell.angle_alpha   90.00
_cell.angle_beta   90.00
_cell.angle_gamma   90.00
#
_symmetry.space_group_name_H-M   'P 1'
#
loop_
_entity.id
_entity.type
_entity.pdbx_description
1 polymer ?
#
loop_
_entity_poly.entity_id
_entity_poly.type
_entity_poly.pdbx_seq_one_letter_code
_entity_poly.pdbx_strand_id
1 'polypeptide(L)'
;MQYSIKRYDLRKNLISTGLLIVRSEGQTTHLTYADSEITESVSELYHPIVALESLREVLERKYESIIGCNGCRIDSAYRATGGYGTYIVNYGEPASKKVSLFEPTDEIAKLCTVEEHKDSYNKWINSLGQTEP
;
A
#
# COMPACT_ATOMS: atom_id res chain seq x y z
N MET A 1 3.61 15.46 5.06
CA MET A 1 4.25 14.43 5.91
C MET A 1 5.40 13.81 5.13
N GLN A 2 6.41 13.29 5.80
CA GLN A 2 7.55 12.61 5.17
C GLN A 2 7.89 11.34 5.94
N TYR A 3 8.22 10.28 5.20
CA TYR A 3 8.55 8.97 5.75
C TYR A 3 9.83 8.45 5.10
N SER A 4 10.75 7.89 5.89
CA SER A 4 11.87 7.13 5.35
C SER A 4 11.38 5.73 5.00
N ILE A 5 11.45 5.36 3.73
CA ILE A 5 10.87 4.11 3.22
C ILE A 5 11.92 3.32 2.44
N LYS A 6 11.95 2.02 2.70
CA LYS A 6 12.78 1.06 1.96
C LYS A 6 12.13 0.70 0.62
N ARG A 7 12.93 0.62 -0.43
CA ARG A 7 12.55 0.12 -1.76
C ARG A 7 13.23 -1.22 -2.01
N TYR A 8 12.46 -2.15 -2.56
CA TYR A 8 12.87 -3.52 -2.82
C TYR A 8 12.65 -3.86 -4.28
N ASP A 9 13.41 -4.82 -4.82
CA ASP A 9 13.10 -5.41 -6.13
C ASP A 9 11.86 -6.34 -6.04
N LEU A 10 11.38 -6.85 -7.17
CA LEU A 10 10.26 -7.82 -7.17
C LEU A 10 10.58 -9.15 -6.45
N ARG A 11 11.87 -9.46 -6.24
CA ARG A 11 12.34 -10.62 -5.46
C ARG A 11 12.47 -10.29 -3.97
N LYS A 12 12.07 -9.08 -3.56
CA LYS A 12 12.10 -8.55 -2.20
C LYS A 12 13.51 -8.36 -1.62
N ASN A 13 14.51 -8.19 -2.46
CA ASN A 13 15.84 -7.74 -2.04
C ASN A 13 15.84 -6.22 -1.86
N LEU A 14 16.47 -5.73 -0.80
CA LEU A 14 16.57 -4.29 -0.55
C LEU A 14 17.43 -3.62 -1.63
N ILE A 15 16.87 -2.60 -2.29
CA ILE A 15 17.57 -1.76 -3.27
C ILE A 15 18.12 -0.51 -2.58
N SER A 16 17.24 0.25 -1.93
CA SER A 16 17.58 1.56 -1.37
C SER A 16 16.69 1.93 -0.19
N THR A 17 17.07 2.97 0.54
CA THR A 17 16.20 3.67 1.49
C THR A 17 16.03 5.10 0.99
N GLY A 18 14.79 5.45 0.67
CA GLY A 18 14.40 6.76 0.16
C GLY A 18 13.45 7.50 1.09
N LEU A 19 12.84 8.54 0.55
CA LEU A 19 11.83 9.35 1.20
C LEU A 19 10.52 9.27 0.43
N LEU A 20 9.42 9.02 1.16
CA LEU A 20 8.07 9.23 0.68
C LEU A 20 7.51 10.51 1.28
N ILE A 21 7.23 11.48 0.41
CA ILE A 21 6.65 12.76 0.76
C ILE A 21 5.16 12.70 0.41
N VAL A 22 4.32 13.02 1.39
CA VAL A 22 2.86 13.04 1.27
C VAL A 22 2.37 14.46 1.46
N ARG A 23 1.65 14.99 0.47
CA ARG A 23 0.96 16.29 0.55
C ARG A 23 -0.51 16.11 0.19
N SER A 24 -1.36 16.91 0.83
CA SER A 24 -2.80 16.91 0.56
C SER A 24 -3.24 18.33 0.26
N GLU A 25 -3.91 18.51 -0.88
CA GLU A 25 -4.42 19.79 -1.35
C GLU A 25 -5.91 19.61 -1.68
N GLY A 26 -6.77 20.06 -0.78
CA GLY A 26 -8.21 19.78 -0.87
C GLY A 26 -8.49 18.27 -0.84
N GLN A 27 -9.04 17.74 -1.94
CA GLN A 27 -9.35 16.31 -2.10
C GLN A 27 -8.24 15.54 -2.83
N THR A 28 -7.18 16.22 -3.27
CA THR A 28 -6.08 15.59 -4.00
C THR A 28 -4.98 15.17 -3.03
N THR A 29 -4.50 13.94 -3.17
CA THR A 29 -3.30 13.46 -2.48
C THR A 29 -2.15 13.38 -3.47
N HIS A 30 -1.06 14.05 -3.14
CA HIS A 30 0.19 14.03 -3.89
C HIS A 30 1.20 13.17 -3.14
N LEU A 31 1.79 12.21 -3.86
CA LEU A 31 2.87 11.39 -3.34
C LEU A 31 4.11 11.57 -4.20
N THR A 32 5.25 11.74 -3.54
CA THR A 32 6.56 11.72 -4.19
C THR A 32 7.45 10.73 -3.47
N TYR A 33 7.98 9.74 -4.20
CA TYR A 33 9.08 8.90 -3.73
C TYR A 33 10.39 9.38 -4.35
N ALA A 34 11.43 9.51 -3.55
CA ALA A 34 12.77 9.86 -4.01
C ALA A 34 13.85 9.09 -3.25
N ASP A 35 14.84 8.58 -3.97
CA ASP A 35 16.10 8.07 -3.43
C ASP A 35 17.30 8.59 -4.24
N SER A 36 18.47 7.98 -4.08
CA SER A 36 19.68 8.38 -4.80
C SER A 36 19.64 8.17 -6.32
N GLU A 37 18.71 7.33 -6.81
CA GLU A 37 18.64 6.90 -8.21
C GLU A 37 17.39 7.41 -8.91
N ILE A 38 16.25 7.44 -8.22
CA ILE A 38 14.95 7.72 -8.82
C ILE A 38 14.17 8.77 -8.05
N THR A 39 13.33 9.49 -8.78
CA THR A 39 12.30 10.37 -8.21
C THR A 39 11.04 10.24 -9.03
N GLU A 40 9.94 9.85 -8.38
CA GLU A 40 8.65 9.67 -9.03
C GLU A 40 7.56 10.36 -8.21
N SER A 41 6.61 10.97 -8.91
CA SER A 41 5.51 11.68 -8.29
C SER A 41 4.19 11.35 -8.96
N VAL A 42 3.15 11.19 -8.16
CA VAL A 42 1.77 10.96 -8.61
C VAL A 42 0.81 11.84 -7.83
N SER A 43 -0.36 12.08 -8.42
CA SER A 43 -1.41 12.91 -7.82
C SER A 43 -2.76 12.29 -8.13
N GLU A 44 -3.51 11.93 -7.10
CA GLU A 44 -4.80 11.25 -7.27
C GLU A 44 -5.88 11.93 -6.44
N LEU A 45 -7.10 11.90 -6.97
CA LEU A 45 -8.27 12.53 -6.37
C LEU A 45 -8.94 11.58 -5.35
N TYR A 46 -9.57 12.17 -4.33
CA TYR A 46 -10.46 11.56 -3.34
C TYR A 46 -9.87 10.56 -2.34
N HIS A 47 -8.80 9.82 -2.65
CA HIS A 47 -8.27 8.85 -1.66
C HIS A 47 -6.75 8.62 -1.68
N PRO A 48 -6.06 8.70 -0.52
CA PRO A 48 -4.62 8.44 -0.38
C PRO A 48 -4.17 7.04 -0.84
N ILE A 49 -5.07 6.04 -0.77
CA ILE A 49 -4.79 4.68 -1.24
C ILE A 49 -4.62 4.62 -2.76
N VAL A 50 -5.39 5.41 -3.51
CA VAL A 50 -5.34 5.46 -4.97
C VAL A 50 -4.02 6.10 -5.39
N ALA A 51 -3.63 7.19 -4.73
CA ALA A 51 -2.31 7.79 -4.91
C ALA A 51 -1.18 6.78 -4.65
N LEU A 52 -1.29 5.98 -3.58
CA LEU A 52 -0.29 4.96 -3.26
C LEU A 52 -0.25 3.85 -4.30
N GLU A 53 -1.40 3.39 -4.80
CA GLU A 53 -1.48 2.41 -5.87
C GLU A 53 -0.83 2.92 -7.15
N SER A 54 -1.20 4.12 -7.61
CA SER A 54 -0.62 4.74 -8.81
C SER A 54 0.90 4.90 -8.71
N LEU A 55 1.41 5.35 -7.56
CA LEU A 55 2.87 5.47 -7.36
C LEU A 55 3.55 4.12 -7.52
N ARG A 56 2.99 3.08 -6.93
CA ARG A 56 3.56 1.73 -6.99
C ARG A 56 3.45 1.12 -8.38
N GLU A 57 2.36 1.37 -9.11
CA GLU A 57 2.25 0.98 -10.53
C GLU A 57 3.36 1.60 -11.38
N VAL A 58 3.73 2.85 -11.09
CA VAL A 58 4.86 3.50 -11.75
C VAL A 58 6.18 2.82 -11.37
N LEU A 59 6.39 2.55 -10.08
CA LEU A 59 7.63 1.93 -9.60
C LEU A 59 7.86 0.50 -10.12
N GLU A 60 6.80 -0.30 -10.19
CA GLU A 60 6.88 -1.66 -10.72
C GLU A 60 7.12 -1.67 -12.22
N ARG A 61 6.40 -0.84 -12.95
CA ARG A 61 6.45 -0.83 -14.42
C ARG A 61 7.76 -0.25 -14.96
N LYS A 62 8.28 0.79 -14.32
CA LYS A 62 9.50 1.48 -14.80
C LYS A 62 10.78 0.91 -14.22
N TYR A 63 10.73 0.40 -12.98
CA TYR A 63 11.93 0.06 -12.21
C TYR A 63 11.90 -1.35 -11.59
N GLU A 64 10.86 -2.15 -11.87
CA GLU A 64 10.70 -3.51 -11.32
C GLU A 64 10.89 -3.53 -9.79
N SER A 65 10.29 -2.55 -9.11
CA SER A 65 10.51 -2.34 -7.68
C SER A 65 9.26 -1.93 -6.92
N ILE A 66 9.26 -2.20 -5.62
CA ILE A 66 8.17 -1.96 -4.67
C ILE A 66 8.68 -1.23 -3.43
N ILE A 67 7.79 -0.52 -2.74
CA ILE A 67 8.13 0.21 -1.49
C ILE A 67 7.49 -0.44 -0.26
N GLY A 68 8.21 -0.45 0.85
CA GLY A 68 7.78 -1.04 2.13
C GLY A 68 7.09 -0.05 3.07
N CYS A 69 5.77 0.09 2.95
CA CYS A 69 4.91 0.79 3.92
C CYS A 69 3.63 0.02 4.21
N ASN A 70 2.93 0.33 5.30
CA ASN A 70 1.74 -0.36 5.82
C ASN A 70 0.58 -0.45 4.81
N GLY A 71 0.54 0.38 3.77
CA GLY A 71 -0.29 0.16 2.58
C GLY A 71 0.15 -1.01 1.69
N CYS A 72 1.11 -1.84 2.11
CA CYS A 72 1.54 -3.07 1.44
C CYS A 72 0.47 -4.15 1.53
N ARG A 73 -0.51 -4.01 0.65
CA ARG A 73 -1.04 -4.97 -0.34
C ARG A 73 -1.33 -6.45 0.00
N ILE A 74 -0.98 -7.01 1.14
CA ILE A 74 -1.54 -8.30 1.58
C ILE A 74 -2.65 -8.11 2.62
N ASP A 75 -2.62 -7.01 3.39
CA ASP A 75 -3.59 -6.75 4.45
C ASP A 75 -4.64 -5.68 4.09
N SER A 76 -4.41 -4.91 3.02
CA SER A 76 -5.26 -3.78 2.65
C SER A 76 -6.52 -4.18 1.86
N ALA A 77 -6.69 -5.47 1.55
CA ALA A 77 -7.69 -5.95 0.59
C ALA A 77 -9.07 -6.21 1.23
N TYR A 78 -10.00 -5.30 0.95
CA TYR A 78 -11.38 -5.54 0.51
C TYR A 78 -12.36 -6.37 1.34
N ARG A 79 -12.01 -6.92 2.50
CA ARG A 79 -13.05 -7.10 3.49
C ARG A 79 -13.59 -5.71 3.81
N ALA A 80 -14.92 -5.56 3.81
CA ALA A 80 -15.55 -4.58 4.70
C ALA A 80 -15.34 -5.03 6.16
N THR A 81 -14.10 -5.31 6.55
CA THR A 81 -13.68 -5.25 7.93
C THR A 81 -13.64 -3.77 8.26
N GLY A 82 -14.20 -3.36 9.39
CA GLY A 82 -14.03 -2.03 9.95
C GLY A 82 -12.58 -1.67 10.32
N GLY A 83 -11.60 -2.25 9.62
CA GLY A 83 -10.18 -2.09 9.77
C GLY A 83 -9.57 -2.00 8.37
N TYR A 84 -9.62 -0.80 7.79
CA TYR A 84 -8.39 -0.36 7.13
C TYR A 84 -7.31 -0.33 8.21
N GLY A 85 -6.05 -0.44 7.82
CA GLY A 85 -4.89 -0.16 8.68
C GLY A 85 -4.84 1.29 9.17
N THR A 86 -5.96 1.80 9.67
CA THR A 86 -6.16 2.83 10.69
C THR A 86 -6.58 2.21 12.02
N TYR A 87 -7.08 0.96 12.10
CA TYR A 87 -7.56 0.38 13.37
C TYR A 87 -7.32 -1.13 13.47
N ILE A 88 -6.76 -1.60 14.59
CA ILE A 88 -6.85 -3.02 15.01
C ILE A 88 -8.27 -3.27 15.47
N VAL A 89 -8.96 -4.22 14.82
CA VAL A 89 -10.33 -4.64 15.17
C VAL A 89 -10.29 -6.08 15.65
N ASN A 90 -10.53 -6.28 16.94
CA ASN A 90 -10.76 -7.61 17.51
C ASN A 90 -12.26 -7.90 17.49
N TYR A 91 -12.64 -9.15 17.22
CA TYR A 91 -14.05 -9.53 17.21
C TYR A 91 -14.68 -9.31 18.59
N GLY A 92 -15.70 -8.46 18.66
CA GLY A 92 -16.39 -8.10 19.92
C GLY A 92 -15.79 -6.90 20.67
N GLU A 93 -14.70 -6.29 20.18
CA GLU A 93 -14.08 -5.11 20.81
C GLU A 93 -14.11 -3.86 19.91
N PRO A 94 -14.19 -2.65 20.48
CA PRO A 94 -13.96 -1.42 19.75
C PRO A 94 -12.55 -1.37 19.14
N ALA A 95 -12.45 -0.76 17.97
CA ALA A 95 -11.18 -0.48 17.29
C ALA A 95 -10.16 0.19 18.23
N SER A 96 -8.97 -0.41 18.39
CA SER A 96 -8.01 0.00 19.42
C SER A 96 -6.81 0.83 18.92
N LYS A 97 -6.45 0.78 17.62
CA LYS A 97 -5.20 1.45 17.16
C LYS A 97 -5.14 1.99 15.72
N LYS A 98 -5.05 3.32 15.65
CA LYS A 98 -4.47 4.28 14.67
C LYS A 98 -3.34 3.87 13.69
N VAL A 99 -3.39 2.86 12.81
CA VAL A 99 -2.25 2.62 11.87
C VAL A 99 -2.23 3.68 10.73
N SER A 100 -1.05 4.06 10.22
CA SER A 100 -0.95 5.00 9.09
C SER A 100 -0.58 4.25 7.80
N LEU A 101 -1.31 4.49 6.70
CA LEU A 101 -1.07 3.86 5.39
C LEU A 101 0.36 4.03 4.86
N PHE A 102 0.98 5.16 5.20
CA PHE A 102 2.30 5.55 4.70
C PHE A 102 3.43 5.22 5.66
N GLU A 103 3.10 4.71 6.85
CA GLU A 103 4.09 4.32 7.83
C GLU A 103 4.96 3.18 7.27
N PRO A 104 6.29 3.28 7.36
CA PRO A 104 7.20 2.27 6.85
C PRO A 104 6.95 0.91 7.51
N THR A 105 7.20 -0.17 6.78
CA THR A 105 7.17 -1.53 7.33
C THR A 105 8.35 -2.33 6.85
N ASP A 106 8.86 -3.18 7.75
CA ASP A 106 9.91 -4.16 7.47
C ASP A 106 9.35 -5.57 7.28
N GLU A 107 8.03 -5.73 7.29
CA GLU A 107 7.37 -7.01 7.11
C GLU A 107 7.40 -7.41 5.62
N ILE A 108 8.52 -8.01 5.19
CA ILE A 108 8.77 -8.45 3.80
C ILE A 108 7.65 -9.34 3.25
N ALA A 109 7.03 -10.14 4.12
CA ALA A 109 5.90 -11.01 3.77
C ALA A 109 4.67 -10.23 3.29
N LYS A 110 4.48 -8.98 3.75
CA LYS A 110 3.36 -8.11 3.35
C LYS A 110 3.62 -7.39 2.01
N LEU A 111 4.87 -7.38 1.53
CA LEU A 111 5.20 -6.76 0.26
C LEU A 111 4.70 -7.63 -0.90
N CYS A 112 3.94 -7.05 -1.83
CA CYS A 112 3.54 -7.68 -3.08
C CYS A 112 3.30 -6.62 -4.19
N THR A 113 3.29 -7.09 -5.44
CA THR A 113 3.06 -6.26 -6.64
C THR A 113 1.60 -5.79 -6.74
N VAL A 114 1.33 -4.84 -7.65
CA VAL A 114 -0.05 -4.37 -7.91
C VAL A 114 -0.90 -5.54 -8.40
N GLU A 115 -0.32 -6.34 -9.29
CA GLU A 115 -0.97 -7.49 -9.91
C GLU A 115 -1.28 -8.58 -8.88
N GLU A 116 -0.30 -8.95 -8.04
CA GLU A 116 -0.48 -9.94 -6.97
C GLU A 116 -1.60 -9.53 -5.99
N HIS A 117 -1.74 -8.24 -5.72
CA HIS A 117 -2.85 -7.70 -4.93
C HIS A 117 -4.19 -7.88 -5.64
N LYS A 118 -4.29 -7.45 -6.91
CA LYS A 118 -5.52 -7.56 -7.73
C LYS A 118 -5.95 -9.03 -7.89
N ASP A 119 -5.00 -9.93 -8.08
CA ASP A 119 -5.25 -11.37 -8.15
C ASP A 119 -5.76 -11.95 -6.83
N SER A 120 -5.18 -11.54 -5.71
CA SER A 120 -5.62 -11.95 -4.38
C SER A 120 -7.05 -11.47 -4.10
N TYR A 121 -7.38 -10.25 -4.50
CA TYR A 121 -8.74 -9.70 -4.43
C TYR A 121 -9.73 -10.50 -5.28
N ASN A 122 -9.41 -10.76 -6.54
CA ASN A 122 -10.27 -11.53 -7.43
C ASN A 122 -10.53 -12.95 -6.89
N LYS A 123 -9.51 -13.61 -6.34
CA LYS A 123 -9.67 -14.91 -5.66
C LYS A 123 -10.63 -14.81 -4.47
N TRP A 124 -10.51 -13.78 -3.65
CA TRP A 124 -11.40 -13.56 -2.51
C TRP A 124 -12.85 -13.31 -2.94
N ILE A 125 -13.10 -12.42 -3.90
CA ILE A 125 -14.45 -12.15 -4.42
C ILE A 125 -15.09 -13.45 -4.95
N ASN A 126 -14.34 -14.22 -5.72
CA ASN A 126 -14.83 -15.49 -6.25
C ASN A 126 -15.17 -16.50 -5.15
N SER A 127 -14.42 -16.50 -4.04
CA SER A 127 -14.71 -17.36 -2.89
C SER A 127 -16.01 -16.99 -2.15
N LEU A 128 -16.41 -15.72 -2.17
CA LEU A 128 -17.68 -15.27 -1.58
C LEU A 128 -18.90 -15.69 -2.40
N GLY A 129 -18.73 -15.81 -3.73
CA GLY A 129 -19.79 -16.29 -4.63
C GLY A 129 -20.03 -17.80 -4.56
N GLN A 130 -19.20 -18.56 -3.85
CA GLN A 130 -19.32 -20.01 -3.66
C GLN A 130 -19.97 -20.39 -2.31
N THR A 131 -20.94 -19.60 -1.82
CA THR A 131 -21.85 -20.12 -0.78
C THR A 131 -22.71 -21.22 -1.39
N GLU A 132 -22.28 -22.48 -1.23
CA GLU A 132 -23.07 -23.67 -1.55
C GLU A 132 -24.42 -23.64 -0.79
N PRO A 133 -25.54 -24.06 -1.42
CA PRO A 133 -26.78 -24.37 -0.72
C PRO A 133 -26.68 -25.63 0.17
#